data_AF-A0A7Y6GAZ4-F1
#
_entry.id   AF-A0A7Y6GAZ4-F1
#
_cell.length_a   1.000
_cell.length_b   1.000
_cell.length_c   1.000
_cell.angle_alpha   90.00
_cell.angle_beta   90.00
_cell.angle_gamma   90.00
#
_symmetry.space_group_name_H-M   'P 1'
#
loop_
_entity.id
_entity.type
_entity.pdbx_description
1 polymer ?
#
loop_
_entity_poly.entity_id
_entity_poly.type
_entity_poly.pdbx_seq_one_letter_code
_entity_poly.pdbx_strand_id
1 'polypeptide(L)'
;MRARRAATPVLLVLFLLVDVLLMDSGSLSAAVALAATAAASSALAVSSLVAARSAPAVPPTRVRTAIRDRARRTAFLTQRDPDASGRPRPRAPGHALATTTA
;
A
#
# COMPACT_ATOMS: atom_id res chain seq x y z
N MET A 1 14.72 -5.93 -4.59
CA MET A 1 15.68 -6.06 -5.70
C MET A 1 15.05 -6.09 -7.10
N ARG A 2 13.83 -6.62 -7.31
CA ARG A 2 13.19 -6.66 -8.64
C ARG A 2 12.92 -5.29 -9.29
N ALA A 3 12.57 -4.27 -8.50
CA ALA A 3 12.31 -2.91 -9.01
C ALA A 3 13.53 -2.26 -9.69
N ARG A 4 14.76 -2.56 -9.25
CA ARG A 4 15.98 -1.99 -9.84
C ARG A 4 16.26 -2.51 -11.25
N ARG A 5 15.80 -3.72 -11.60
CA ARG A 5 16.00 -4.31 -12.95
C ARG A 5 15.00 -3.78 -13.98
N ALA A 6 13.82 -3.31 -13.55
CA ALA A 6 12.82 -2.72 -14.44
C ALA A 6 13.06 -1.21 -14.72
N ALA A 7 13.86 -0.54 -13.88
CA ALA A 7 14.19 0.87 -14.07
C ALA A 7 15.11 1.11 -15.29
N THR A 8 16.01 0.18 -15.60
CA THR A 8 16.97 0.28 -16.69
C THR A 8 16.32 0.39 -18.09
N PRO A 9 15.38 -0.49 -18.48
CA PRO A 9 14.73 -0.36 -19.80
C PRO A 9 13.86 0.90 -19.89
N VAL A 10 13.20 1.30 -18.80
CA VAL A 10 12.39 2.53 -18.77
C VAL A 10 13.27 3.77 -18.96
N LEU A 11 14.43 3.81 -18.31
CA LEU A 11 15.39 4.91 -18.45
C LEU A 11 15.95 4.98 -19.87
N LEU A 12 16.26 3.85 -20.50
CA LEU A 12 16.74 3.79 -21.88
C LEU A 12 15.68 4.29 -22.88
N VAL A 13 14.42 3.88 -22.71
CA VAL A 13 13.31 4.36 -23.58
C VAL A 13 13.11 5.86 -23.42
N LEU A 14 13.16 6.38 -22.19
CA LEU A 14 13.03 7.81 -21.94
C LEU A 14 14.19 8.60 -22.57
N PHE A 15 15.43 8.09 -22.44
CA PHE A 15 16.61 8.70 -23.05
C PHE A 15 16.49 8.76 -24.57
N LEU A 16 16.08 7.65 -25.21
CA LEU A 16 15.86 7.58 -26.65
C LEU A 16 14.76 8.56 -27.11
N LEU A 17 13.68 8.69 -26.33
CA LEU A 17 12.58 9.60 -26.64
C LEU A 17 13.02 11.07 -26.56
N VAL A 18 13.87 11.41 -25.58
CA VAL A 18 14.46 12.75 -25.47
C VAL A 18 15.36 13.04 -26.66
N ASP A 19 16.25 12.11 -27.04
CA ASP A 19 17.14 12.29 -28.19
C ASP A 19 16.37 12.47 -29.50
N VAL A 20 15.30 11.68 -29.73
CA VAL A 20 14.44 11.82 -30.91
C VAL A 20 13.75 13.18 -30.95
N LEU A 21 13.24 13.66 -29.82
CA LEU A 21 12.58 14.96 -29.74
C LEU A 21 13.56 16.13 -29.88
N LEU A 22 14.81 15.94 -29.47
CA LEU A 22 15.91 16.90 -29.65
C LEU A 22 16.43 16.91 -31.08
N MET A 23 16.43 15.78 -31.79
CA MET A 23 16.69 15.74 -33.23
C MET A 23 15.59 16.43 -34.05
N ASP A 24 14.35 16.42 -33.55
CA ASP A 24 13.19 17.08 -34.16
C ASP A 24 13.04 18.57 -33.73
N SER A 25 14.05 19.15 -33.06
CA SER A 25 14.03 20.47 -32.42
C SER A 25 13.92 21.68 -33.37
N GLY A 26 13.49 21.48 -34.61
CA GLY A 26 13.14 22.56 -35.52
C GLY A 26 11.84 23.30 -35.11
N SER A 27 11.05 22.77 -34.18
CA SER A 27 9.81 23.41 -33.72
C SER A 27 9.88 23.84 -32.25
N LEU A 28 9.73 25.15 -32.00
CA LEU A 28 9.61 25.72 -30.65
C LEU A 28 8.50 25.04 -29.82
N SER A 29 7.46 24.52 -30.49
CA SER A 29 6.36 23.79 -29.87
C SER A 29 6.82 22.48 -29.21
N ALA A 30 7.71 21.71 -29.86
CA ALA A 30 8.26 20.48 -29.28
C ALA A 30 9.12 20.77 -28.05
N ALA A 31 9.94 21.83 -28.11
CA ALA A 31 10.76 22.26 -26.98
C ALA A 31 9.89 22.69 -25.77
N VAL A 32 8.81 23.44 -26.01
CA VAL A 32 7.86 23.84 -24.96
C VAL A 32 7.11 22.64 -24.39
N ALA A 33 6.65 21.71 -25.22
CA ALA A 33 5.96 20.51 -24.78
C ALA A 33 6.88 19.60 -23.92
N LEU A 34 8.16 19.47 -24.31
CA LEU A 34 9.15 18.75 -23.54
C LEU A 34 9.43 19.43 -22.20
N ALA A 35 9.63 20.75 -22.20
CA ALA A 35 9.86 21.52 -20.99
C ALA A 35 8.67 21.43 -20.01
N ALA A 36 7.43 21.53 -20.51
CA ALA A 36 6.23 21.37 -19.71
C ALA A 36 6.12 19.96 -19.09
N THR A 37 6.45 18.93 -19.87
CA THR A 37 6.43 17.54 -19.40
C THR A 37 7.52 17.28 -18.35
N ALA A 38 8.72 17.84 -18.54
CA ALA A 38 9.80 17.79 -17.56
C ALA A 38 9.44 18.51 -16.25
N ALA A 39 8.78 19.67 -16.34
CA ALA A 39 8.28 20.40 -15.18
C ALA A 39 7.19 19.62 -14.43
N ALA A 40 6.21 19.05 -15.14
CA ALA A 40 5.14 18.26 -14.52
C ALA A 40 5.66 16.99 -13.85
N SER A 41 6.57 16.27 -14.52
CA SER A 41 7.17 15.04 -13.97
C SER A 41 8.07 15.31 -12.77
N SER A 42 8.86 16.39 -12.78
CA SER A 42 9.65 16.78 -11.62
C SER A 42 8.77 17.19 -10.43
N ALA A 43 7.69 17.93 -10.65
CA ALA A 43 6.72 18.26 -9.60
C ALA A 43 6.07 17.00 -9.00
N LEU A 44 5.67 16.04 -9.83
CA LEU A 44 5.14 14.74 -9.37
C LEU A 44 6.19 13.93 -8.61
N ALA A 45 7.44 13.91 -9.06
CA ALA A 45 8.53 13.22 -8.38
C ALA A 45 8.78 13.83 -6.99
N VAL A 46 8.83 15.16 -6.87
CA VAL A 46 8.98 15.85 -5.59
C VAL A 46 7.79 15.57 -4.68
N SER A 47 6.56 15.67 -5.20
CA SER A 47 5.34 15.38 -4.44
C SER A 47 5.34 13.95 -3.89
N SER A 48 5.67 12.97 -4.74
CA SER A 48 5.75 11.56 -4.33
C SER A 48 6.86 11.31 -3.30
N LEU A 49 8.01 11.97 -3.44
CA LEU A 49 9.11 11.88 -2.48
C LEU A 49 8.71 12.47 -1.12
N VAL A 50 8.04 13.63 -1.13
CA VAL A 50 7.50 14.25 0.09
C VAL A 50 6.48 13.33 0.73
N ALA A 51 5.52 12.79 -0.04
CA ALA A 51 4.52 11.85 0.47
C ALA A 51 5.16 10.58 1.06
N ALA A 52 6.20 10.04 0.41
CA ALA A 52 6.93 8.88 0.89
C ALA A 52 7.72 9.17 2.18
N ARG A 53 8.29 10.37 2.33
CA ARG A 53 9.00 10.79 3.56
C ARG A 53 8.05 11.14 4.70
N SER A 54 6.87 11.64 4.38
CA SER A 54 5.82 11.96 5.36
C SER A 54 5.08 10.72 5.87
N ALA A 55 5.24 9.56 5.22
CA ALA A 55 4.67 8.32 5.69
C ALA A 55 5.25 7.96 7.07
N PRO A 56 4.43 7.83 8.12
CA PRO A 56 4.93 7.50 9.45
C PRO A 56 5.69 6.17 9.43
N ALA A 57 6.87 6.13 10.04
CA ALA A 57 7.62 4.89 10.22
C ALA A 57 6.86 3.98 11.20
N VAL A 58 6.04 3.08 10.65
CA VAL A 58 5.24 2.15 11.44
C VAL A 58 6.00 0.82 11.56
N PRO A 59 6.31 0.35 12.79
CA PRO A 59 6.94 -0.95 12.94
C PRO A 59 6.04 -2.04 12.37
N PRO A 60 6.59 -3.08 11.71
CA PRO A 60 5.78 -4.10 11.02
C PRO A 60 4.84 -4.86 11.98
N THR A 61 5.19 -4.89 13.27
CA THR A 61 4.33 -5.39 14.34
C THR A 61 3.07 -4.56 14.54
N ARG A 62 3.12 -3.23 14.34
CA ARG A 62 1.97 -2.34 14.50
C ARG A 62 0.91 -2.54 13.41
N VAL A 63 1.29 -2.96 12.20
CA VAL A 63 0.32 -3.39 11.18
C VAL A 63 -0.39 -4.65 11.65
N ARG A 64 0.35 -5.63 12.18
CA ARG A 64 -0.24 -6.88 12.71
C ARG A 64 -1.11 -6.63 13.93
N THR A 65 -0.71 -5.73 14.84
CA THR A 65 -1.54 -5.37 15.99
C THR A 65 -2.72 -4.52 15.57
N ALA A 66 -2.60 -3.59 14.63
CA ALA A 66 -3.73 -2.83 14.10
C ALA A 66 -4.74 -3.72 13.37
N ILE A 67 -4.29 -4.73 12.61
CA ILE A 67 -5.16 -5.75 12.00
C ILE A 67 -5.81 -6.60 13.09
N ARG A 68 -5.06 -7.04 14.10
CA ARG A 68 -5.60 -7.84 15.22
C ARG A 68 -6.57 -7.04 16.09
N ASP A 69 -6.31 -5.76 16.27
CA ASP A 69 -7.11 -4.82 17.05
C ASP A 69 -8.36 -4.41 16.26
N ARG A 70 -8.23 -4.19 14.95
CA ARG A 70 -9.36 -4.09 14.03
C ARG A 70 -10.17 -5.36 14.02
N ALA A 71 -9.56 -6.54 13.94
CA ALA A 71 -10.22 -7.83 13.98
C ALA A 71 -10.85 -8.14 15.34
N ARG A 72 -10.38 -7.56 16.44
CA ARG A 72 -11.06 -7.58 17.75
C ARG A 72 -12.23 -6.60 17.81
N ARG A 73 -12.06 -5.40 17.25
CA ARG A 73 -13.15 -4.41 17.08
C ARG A 73 -14.21 -4.87 16.07
N THR A 74 -13.82 -5.68 15.09
CA THR A 74 -14.69 -6.35 14.10
C THR A 74 -14.83 -7.85 14.38
N ALA A 75 -14.42 -8.33 15.57
CA ALA A 75 -14.70 -9.70 16.02
C ALA A 75 -16.20 -9.88 16.26
N PHE A 76 -16.96 -8.79 16.16
CA PHE A 76 -18.40 -8.78 16.00
C PHE A 76 -18.85 -9.04 14.54
N LEU A 77 -18.06 -9.69 13.70
CA LEU A 77 -18.69 -10.68 12.82
C LEU A 77 -18.97 -11.88 13.69
N THR A 78 -20.18 -11.86 14.22
CA THR A 78 -20.84 -13.01 14.80
C THR A 78 -20.48 -14.29 14.06
N GLN A 79 -19.63 -15.15 14.63
CA GLN A 79 -20.17 -16.48 14.89
C GLN A 79 -21.22 -16.22 15.96
N ARG A 80 -22.49 -16.06 15.56
CA ARG A 80 -23.52 -15.36 16.36
C ARG A 80 -23.65 -15.91 17.76
N ASP A 81 -23.36 -17.18 17.86
CA ASP A 81 -23.15 -17.93 19.07
C ASP A 81 -22.66 -19.30 18.55
N PRO A 82 -21.56 -19.89 19.06
CA PRO A 82 -21.29 -21.30 18.79
C PRO A 82 -22.42 -22.22 19.30
N ASP A 83 -23.32 -21.70 20.15
CA ASP A 83 -24.59 -22.30 20.57
C ASP A 83 -25.82 -21.77 19.80
N ALA A 84 -25.63 -20.94 18.76
CA ALA A 84 -26.72 -20.47 17.91
C ALA A 84 -27.49 -21.67 17.36
N SER A 85 -28.82 -21.64 17.49
CA SER A 85 -29.69 -22.77 17.12
C SER A 85 -29.50 -23.12 15.65
N GLY A 86 -28.68 -24.11 15.39
CA GLY A 86 -28.31 -24.52 14.04
C GLY A 86 -27.63 -25.87 14.10
N ARG A 87 -26.51 -25.94 14.85
CA ARG A 87 -25.85 -27.20 15.22
C ARG A 87 -25.05 -27.06 16.52
N PRO A 88 -25.67 -27.29 17.69
CA PRO A 88 -24.94 -27.43 18.95
C PRO A 88 -23.94 -28.56 18.81
N ARG A 89 -22.66 -28.31 19.11
CA ARG A 89 -21.67 -29.39 19.17
C ARG A 89 -21.83 -30.12 20.52
N PRO A 90 -21.72 -31.46 20.56
CA PRO A 90 -21.60 -32.18 21.83
C PRO A 90 -20.40 -31.61 22.58
N ARG A 91 -20.65 -30.92 23.69
CA ARG A 91 -19.58 -30.51 24.60
C ARG A 91 -19.15 -31.76 25.34
N ALA A 92 -17.89 -32.18 25.20
CA ALA A 92 -17.31 -33.02 26.24
C ALA A 92 -17.50 -32.28 27.58
N PRO A 93 -17.86 -32.96 28.69
CA PRO A 93 -18.09 -32.31 29.97
C PRO A 93 -16.88 -31.44 30.33
N GLY A 94 -17.03 -30.12 30.21
CA GLY A 94 -16.02 -29.16 30.63
C GLY A 94 -16.31 -28.78 32.06
N HIS A 95 -15.36 -29.01 32.96
CA HIS A 95 -15.48 -28.54 34.33
C HIS A 95 -15.69 -27.02 34.36
N ALA A 96 -16.65 -26.58 35.18
CA ALA A 96 -16.91 -25.16 35.40
C ALA A 96 -15.64 -24.50 35.93
N LEU A 97 -15.13 -23.49 35.21
CA LEU A 97 -14.06 -22.64 35.72
C LEU A 97 -14.63 -21.79 36.86
N ALA A 98 -13.95 -21.79 38.00
CA ALA A 98 -14.31 -20.97 39.14
C ALA A 98 -14.20 -19.50 38.73
N THR A 99 -15.35 -18.84 38.59
CA THR A 99 -15.43 -17.39 38.47
C THR A 99 -14.75 -16.77 39.68
N THR A 100 -13.69 -15.99 39.48
CA THR A 100 -13.04 -15.22 40.53
C THR A 100 -14.06 -14.32 41.19
N THR A 101 -14.43 -14.65 42.43
CA THR A 101 -15.07 -13.77 43.39
C THR A 101 -13.99 -13.10 44.23
N ALA A 102 -13.85 -11.78 44.09
CA ALA A 102 -13.56 -10.82 45.16
C ALA A 102 -13.72 -9.40 44.59
#